data_AF-A0A699ZMG2-F1
#
_entry.id   AF-A0A699ZMG2-F1
#
_cell.length_a   1.000
_cell.length_b   1.000
_cell.length_c   1.000
_cell.angle_alpha   90.00
_cell.angle_beta   90.00
_cell.angle_gamma   90.00
#
_symmetry.space_group_name_H-M   'P 1'
#
loop_
_entity.id
_entity.type
_entity.pdbx_description
1 polymer ?
#
loop_
_entity_poly.entity_id
_entity_poly.type
_entity_poly.pdbx_seq_one_letter_code
_entity_poly.pdbx_strand_id
1 'polypeptide(L)'
;SKLTRSQVQHDSGLIQARLNSQRWIDNIKLKLQHLAAATPAGTSLVAIQRHVAVTLATWDGVLGEYLHPKWAEQKMRLHGAQEKVLERYFKKVLHKGRATSHGTLAFQATMVKQLNLPDSLYKSVKLLMSEEVLALSGLGVGTYLGEGDEATDEASVAALLYSVTHGWN
;
A
#
# COMPACT_ATOMS: atom_id res chain seq x y z
N SER A 1 -9.93 -7.48 -12.27
CA SER A 1 -9.30 -8.54 -11.45
C SER A 1 -8.69 -7.87 -10.24
N LYS A 2 -9.22 -8.18 -9.05
CA LYS A 2 -8.88 -7.57 -7.76
C LYS A 2 -7.60 -8.21 -7.21
N LEU A 3 -6.70 -7.41 -6.62
CA LEU A 3 -5.52 -7.92 -5.94
C LEU A 3 -5.95 -8.61 -4.63
N THR A 4 -5.57 -9.87 -4.45
CA THR A 4 -5.89 -10.62 -3.23
C THR A 4 -4.74 -10.57 -2.23
N ARG A 5 -5.07 -10.74 -0.94
CA ARG A 5 -4.08 -10.80 0.14
C ARG A 5 -3.04 -11.91 -0.09
N SER A 6 -3.47 -13.09 -0.55
CA SER A 6 -2.58 -14.22 -0.82
C SER A 6 -1.58 -13.90 -1.93
N GLN A 7 -2.03 -13.21 -2.99
CA GLN A 7 -1.17 -12.76 -4.08
C GLN A 7 -0.10 -11.79 -3.59
N VAL A 8 -0.47 -10.82 -2.74
CA VAL A 8 0.49 -9.88 -2.14
C VAL A 8 1.52 -10.61 -1.29
N GLN A 9 1.10 -11.56 -0.45
CA GLN A 9 1.99 -12.31 0.42
C GLN A 9 2.99 -13.18 -0.36
N HIS A 10 2.52 -13.81 -1.43
CA HIS A 10 3.35 -14.60 -2.32
C HIS A 10 4.34 -13.72 -3.09
N ASP A 11 3.85 -12.69 -3.80
CA ASP A 11 4.64 -11.90 -4.73
C ASP A 11 5.60 -10.92 -4.04
N SER A 12 5.32 -10.55 -2.77
CA SER A 12 6.25 -9.76 -1.95
C SER A 12 7.34 -10.60 -1.26
N GLY A 13 7.24 -11.93 -1.30
CA GLY A 13 8.15 -12.81 -0.58
C GLY A 13 7.94 -12.82 0.94
N LEU A 14 6.78 -12.36 1.43
CA LEU A 14 6.47 -12.28 2.87
C LEU A 14 6.59 -13.64 3.57
N ILE A 15 6.20 -14.71 2.88
CA ILE A 15 6.32 -16.08 3.41
C ILE A 15 7.79 -16.44 3.66
N GLN A 16 8.68 -16.13 2.71
CA GLN A 16 10.11 -16.39 2.84
C GLN A 16 10.74 -15.53 3.95
N ALA A 17 10.38 -14.24 4.02
CA ALA A 17 10.83 -13.37 5.10
C ALA A 17 10.41 -13.91 6.49
N ARG A 18 9.20 -14.44 6.61
CA ARG A 18 8.72 -15.09 7.85
C ARG A 18 9.55 -16.32 8.20
N LEU A 19 9.81 -17.21 7.23
CA LEU A 19 10.60 -18.42 7.44
C LEU A 19 12.04 -18.10 7.87
N ASN A 20 12.66 -17.10 7.26
CA ASN A 20 13.98 -16.62 7.63
C ASN A 20 14.02 -16.08 9.06
N SER A 21 13.06 -15.21 9.42
CA SER A 21 12.96 -14.70 10.79
C SER A 21 12.80 -15.82 11.82
N GLN A 22 12.00 -16.84 11.50
CA GLN A 22 11.80 -17.99 12.38
C GLN A 22 13.11 -18.75 12.57
N ARG A 23 13.83 -19.06 11.48
CA ARG A 23 15.13 -19.74 11.53
C ARG A 23 16.16 -18.97 12.36
N TRP A 24 16.19 -17.64 12.23
CA TRP A 24 17.11 -16.79 12.99
C TRP A 24 16.77 -16.78 14.49
N ILE A 25 15.49 -16.73 14.85
CA ILE A 25 15.03 -16.85 16.24
C ILE A 25 15.35 -18.24 16.80
N ASP A 26 15.17 -19.29 16.01
CA ASP A 26 15.44 -20.67 16.45
C ASP A 26 16.92 -20.86 16.84
N ASN A 27 17.85 -20.15 16.19
CA ASN A 27 19.28 -20.18 16.53
C ASN A 27 19.58 -19.63 17.94
N ILE A 28 18.75 -18.71 18.46
CA ILE A 28 18.94 -18.11 19.80
C ILE A 28 17.93 -18.64 20.83
N LYS A 29 16.98 -19.47 20.40
CA LYS A 29 15.89 -19.98 21.25
C LYS A 29 16.38 -20.68 22.51
N LEU A 30 17.44 -21.49 22.40
CA LEU A 30 18.05 -22.15 23.56
C LEU A 30 18.60 -21.14 24.58
N LYS A 31 19.27 -20.08 24.11
CA LYS A 31 19.79 -19.00 24.97
C LYS A 31 18.66 -18.25 25.66
N LEU A 32 17.58 -17.97 24.94
CA LEU A 32 16.38 -17.35 25.51
C LEU A 32 15.70 -18.24 26.55
N GLN A 33 15.65 -19.55 26.34
CA GLN A 33 15.13 -20.51 27.32
C GLN A 33 16.01 -20.60 28.56
N HIS A 34 17.34 -20.61 28.40
CA HIS A 34 18.28 -20.57 29.53
C HIS A 34 18.13 -19.29 30.34
N LEU A 35 17.97 -18.14 29.68
CA LEU A 35 17.72 -16.86 30.33
C LEU A 35 16.39 -16.89 31.11
N ALA A 36 15.32 -17.39 30.48
CA ALA A 36 14.01 -17.50 31.10
C ALA A 36 14.06 -18.40 32.35
N ALA A 37 14.73 -19.56 32.26
CA ALA A 37 14.89 -20.50 33.38
C ALA A 37 15.74 -19.93 34.52
N ALA A 38 16.66 -19.00 34.24
CA ALA A 38 17.46 -18.32 35.25
C ALA A 38 16.73 -17.14 35.89
N THR A 39 15.54 -16.77 35.43
CA THR A 39 14.75 -15.66 36.01
C THR A 39 14.42 -15.99 37.47
N PRO A 40 14.83 -15.15 38.43
CA PRO A 40 14.70 -15.48 39.84
C PRO A 40 13.24 -15.34 40.26
N ALA A 41 12.62 -16.45 40.68
CA ALA A 41 11.27 -16.47 41.25
C ALA A 41 11.21 -15.97 42.71
N GLY A 42 12.32 -15.45 43.26
CA GLY A 42 12.42 -14.99 44.65
C GLY A 42 13.58 -14.02 44.87
N THR A 43 13.61 -13.39 46.04
CA THR A 43 14.53 -12.30 46.42
C THR A 43 15.85 -12.75 47.07
N SER A 44 16.22 -14.03 47.00
CA SER A 44 17.48 -14.48 47.63
C SER A 44 18.69 -13.97 46.85
N LEU A 45 19.70 -13.47 47.57
CA LEU A 45 20.92 -12.93 46.98
C LEU A 45 21.61 -13.94 46.06
N VAL A 46 21.61 -15.22 46.43
CA VAL A 46 22.20 -16.31 45.62
C VAL A 46 21.44 -16.52 44.31
N ALA A 47 20.11 -16.44 44.32
CA ALA A 47 19.30 -16.55 43.10
C ALA A 47 19.56 -15.35 42.16
N ILE A 48 19.68 -14.15 42.73
CA ILE A 48 20.00 -12.93 41.97
C ILE A 48 21.41 -13.03 41.35
N GLN A 49 22.42 -13.47 42.11
CA GLN A 49 23.78 -13.64 41.60
C GLN A 49 23.85 -14.66 40.46
N ARG A 50 23.15 -15.79 40.60
CA ARG A 50 23.06 -16.81 39.54
C ARG A 50 22.35 -16.28 38.30
N HIS A 51 21.27 -15.52 38.47
CA HIS A 51 20.58 -14.86 37.37
C HIS A 51 21.51 -13.89 36.63
N VAL A 52 22.21 -13.00 37.34
CA VAL A 52 23.14 -12.04 36.75
C VAL A 52 24.26 -12.75 35.99
N ALA A 53 24.85 -13.81 36.55
CA ALA A 53 25.89 -14.58 35.88
C ALA A 53 25.39 -15.24 34.57
N VAL A 54 24.21 -15.83 34.58
CA VAL A 54 23.60 -16.43 33.38
C VAL A 54 23.25 -15.37 32.35
N THR A 55 22.69 -14.24 32.77
CA THR A 55 22.38 -13.11 31.90
C THR A 55 23.65 -12.60 31.23
N LEU A 56 24.71 -12.29 31.98
CA LEU A 56 25.99 -11.82 31.42
C LEU A 56 26.60 -12.81 30.42
N ALA A 57 26.58 -14.11 30.73
CA ALA A 57 27.13 -15.14 29.85
C ALA A 57 26.32 -15.36 28.56
N THR A 58 25.03 -15.02 28.55
CA THR A 58 24.14 -15.25 27.39
C THR A 58 23.87 -13.98 26.58
N TRP A 59 24.03 -12.80 27.19
CA TRP A 59 23.64 -11.51 26.64
C TRP A 59 24.35 -11.16 25.33
N ASP A 60 25.67 -11.36 25.24
CA ASP A 60 26.44 -11.09 24.02
C ASP A 60 25.93 -11.91 22.83
N GLY A 61 25.55 -13.17 23.08
CA GLY A 61 25.02 -14.06 22.07
C GLY A 61 23.60 -13.72 21.61
N VAL A 62 22.79 -13.11 22.47
CA VAL A 62 21.43 -12.67 22.16
C VAL A 62 21.47 -11.30 21.46
N LEU A 63 22.24 -10.35 21.99
CA LEU A 63 22.45 -9.04 21.37
C LEU A 63 23.10 -9.15 20.00
N GLY A 64 24.10 -10.02 19.84
CA GLY A 64 24.78 -10.23 18.56
C GLY A 64 23.82 -10.66 17.44
N GLU A 65 22.77 -11.44 17.78
CA GLU A 65 21.74 -11.81 16.81
C GLU A 65 20.77 -10.67 16.53
N TYR A 66 20.30 -9.94 17.55
CA TYR A 66 19.35 -8.84 17.38
C TYR A 66 19.94 -7.63 16.65
N LEU A 67 21.23 -7.35 16.85
CA LEU A 67 21.93 -6.24 16.21
C LEU A 67 22.40 -6.59 14.79
N HIS A 68 22.18 -7.82 14.33
CA HIS A 68 22.66 -8.24 13.03
C HIS A 68 21.94 -7.47 11.89
N PRO A 69 22.66 -6.87 10.92
CA PRO A 69 22.08 -6.01 9.88
C PRO A 69 21.04 -6.74 9.00
N LYS A 70 21.14 -8.07 8.88
CA LYS A 70 20.17 -8.94 8.20
C LYS A 70 18.70 -8.66 8.55
N TRP A 71 18.39 -8.26 9.78
CA TRP A 71 17.02 -7.89 10.19
C TRP A 71 16.52 -6.64 9.46
N ALA A 72 17.35 -5.59 9.46
CA ALA A 72 17.04 -4.34 8.78
C ALA A 72 16.99 -4.53 7.27
N GLU A 73 17.94 -5.26 6.69
CA GLU A 73 17.96 -5.58 5.26
C GLU A 73 16.70 -6.33 4.81
N GLN A 74 16.29 -7.36 5.55
CA GLN A 74 15.09 -8.12 5.21
C GLN A 74 13.84 -7.24 5.26
N LYS A 75 13.73 -6.38 6.27
CA LYS A 75 12.61 -5.45 6.40
C LYS A 75 12.54 -4.48 5.21
N MET A 76 13.68 -3.91 4.81
CA MET A 76 13.77 -3.02 3.65
C MET A 76 13.43 -3.73 2.34
N ARG A 77 13.97 -4.94 2.13
CA ARG A 77 13.65 -5.77 0.94
C ARG A 77 12.16 -6.09 0.86
N LEU A 78 11.53 -6.45 1.99
CA LEU A 78 10.11 -6.76 2.05
C LEU A 78 9.25 -5.53 1.70
N HIS A 79 9.58 -4.37 2.28
CA HIS A 79 8.87 -3.12 1.98
C HIS A 79 8.94 -2.76 0.49
N GLY A 80 10.16 -2.75 -0.08
CA GLY A 80 10.34 -2.47 -1.51
C GLY A 80 9.67 -3.51 -2.42
N ALA A 81 9.60 -4.77 -2.00
CA ALA A 81 8.89 -5.81 -2.75
C ALA A 81 7.37 -5.60 -2.71
N GLN A 82 6.80 -5.24 -1.55
CA GLN A 82 5.38 -4.90 -1.43
C GLN A 82 5.00 -3.69 -2.28
N GLU A 83 5.82 -2.65 -2.26
CA GLU A 83 5.63 -1.45 -3.07
C GLU A 83 5.59 -1.78 -4.57
N LYS A 84 6.52 -2.61 -5.05
CA LYS A 84 6.53 -3.08 -6.45
C LYS A 84 5.30 -3.91 -6.82
N VAL A 85 4.77 -4.72 -5.89
CA VAL A 85 3.52 -5.47 -6.13
C VAL A 85 2.34 -4.52 -6.31
N LEU A 86 2.23 -3.52 -5.44
CA LEU A 86 1.19 -2.50 -5.52
C LEU A 86 1.32 -1.65 -6.78
N GLU A 87 2.52 -1.18 -7.11
CA GLU A 87 2.80 -0.41 -8.31
C GLU A 87 2.35 -1.15 -9.59
N ARG A 88 2.69 -2.45 -9.69
CA ARG A 88 2.26 -3.30 -10.83
C ARG A 88 0.74 -3.43 -10.90
N TYR A 89 0.08 -3.58 -9.74
CA TYR A 89 -1.36 -3.64 -9.69
C TYR A 89 -2.01 -2.34 -10.14
N PHE A 90 -1.58 -1.19 -9.59
CA PHE A 90 -2.10 0.12 -9.97
C PHE A 90 -1.86 0.42 -11.44
N LYS A 91 -0.68 0.11 -12.00
CA LYS A 91 -0.45 0.20 -13.45
C LYS A 91 -1.48 -0.63 -14.22
N LYS A 92 -1.73 -1.88 -13.85
CA LYS A 92 -2.73 -2.73 -14.52
C LYS A 92 -4.15 -2.17 -14.43
N VAL A 93 -4.53 -1.54 -13.33
CA VAL A 93 -5.84 -0.89 -13.15
C VAL A 93 -5.95 0.36 -14.02
N LEU A 94 -4.93 1.23 -14.00
CA LEU A 94 -4.89 2.46 -14.81
C LEU A 94 -4.98 2.18 -16.32
N HIS A 95 -4.36 1.11 -16.82
CA HIS A 95 -4.44 0.74 -18.24
C HIS A 95 -5.81 0.20 -18.65
N LYS A 96 -6.64 -0.26 -17.69
CA LYS A 96 -7.99 -0.78 -17.96
C LYS A 96 -9.09 0.28 -17.87
N GLY A 97 -8.84 1.40 -17.19
CA GLY A 97 -9.80 2.49 -16.97
C GLY A 97 -9.47 3.78 -17.73
N ARG A 98 -8.81 3.70 -18.89
CA ARG A 98 -8.43 4.91 -19.65
C ARG A 98 -9.62 5.41 -20.47
N ALA A 99 -10.12 6.61 -20.17
CA ALA A 99 -10.89 7.39 -21.15
C ALA A 99 -9.94 7.72 -22.32
N THR A 100 -10.13 7.04 -23.45
CA THR A 100 -9.41 7.39 -24.69
C THR A 100 -10.08 8.63 -25.29
N SER A 101 -9.34 9.46 -26.03
CA SER A 101 -9.94 10.61 -26.74
C SER A 101 -11.15 10.19 -27.59
N HIS A 102 -11.07 9.00 -28.17
CA HIS A 102 -12.16 8.36 -28.89
C HIS A 102 -13.35 8.01 -27.98
N GLY A 103 -13.10 7.39 -26.82
CA GLY A 103 -14.12 7.05 -25.83
C GLY A 103 -14.80 8.27 -25.21
N THR A 104 -14.05 9.34 -24.94
CA THR A 104 -14.59 10.61 -24.43
C THR A 104 -15.50 11.28 -25.46
N LEU A 105 -15.09 11.32 -26.73
CA LEU A 105 -15.90 11.86 -27.83
C LEU A 105 -17.17 11.03 -28.07
N ALA A 106 -17.07 9.69 -27.97
CA ALA A 106 -18.22 8.80 -28.11
C ALA A 106 -19.24 8.98 -26.96
N PHE A 107 -18.76 9.08 -25.72
CA PHE A 107 -19.61 9.36 -24.56
C PHE A 107 -20.30 10.72 -24.66
N GLN A 108 -19.56 11.76 -25.07
CA GLN A 108 -20.09 13.10 -25.28
C GLN A 108 -21.18 13.14 -26.37
N ALA A 109 -20.96 12.46 -27.50
CA ALA A 109 -21.96 12.35 -28.57
C ALA A 109 -23.22 11.59 -28.11
N THR A 110 -23.05 10.59 -27.25
CA THR A 110 -24.16 9.83 -26.67
C THR A 110 -25.01 10.70 -25.73
N MET A 111 -24.38 11.53 -24.90
CA MET A 111 -25.05 12.47 -24.01
C MET A 111 -25.85 13.55 -24.77
N VAL A 112 -25.29 14.14 -25.83
CA VAL A 112 -25.99 15.12 -26.68
C VAL A 112 -27.27 14.51 -27.27
N LYS A 113 -27.19 13.25 -27.70
CA LYS A 113 -28.32 12.51 -28.28
C LYS A 113 -29.37 12.11 -27.24
N GLN A 114 -28.96 11.64 -26.06
CA GLN A 114 -29.88 11.23 -24.99
C GLN A 114 -30.63 12.40 -24.37
N LEU A 115 -29.97 13.55 -24.25
CA LEU A 115 -30.55 14.75 -23.65
C LEU A 115 -31.19 15.70 -24.69
N ASN A 116 -31.19 15.30 -25.97
CA ASN A 116 -31.74 16.03 -27.11
C ASN A 116 -31.28 17.50 -27.17
N LEU A 117 -30.00 17.74 -26.88
CA LEU A 117 -29.44 19.08 -26.76
C LEU A 117 -29.13 19.68 -28.14
N PRO A 118 -29.41 20.97 -28.38
CA PRO A 118 -29.07 21.64 -29.64
C PRO A 118 -27.55 21.77 -29.84
N ASP A 119 -27.10 21.57 -31.08
CA ASP A 119 -25.68 21.67 -31.49
C ASP A 119 -25.00 23.00 -31.12
N SER A 120 -25.76 24.06 -30.86
CA SER A 120 -25.22 25.35 -30.39
C SER A 120 -24.60 25.26 -28.98
N LEU A 121 -25.14 24.41 -28.09
CA LEU A 121 -24.60 24.18 -26.74
C LEU A 121 -23.21 23.53 -26.77
N TYR A 122 -22.88 22.82 -27.85
CA TYR A 122 -21.54 22.27 -28.10
C TYR A 122 -20.46 23.36 -28.09
N LYS A 123 -20.76 24.56 -28.61
CA LYS A 123 -19.86 25.72 -28.59
C LYS A 123 -19.91 26.49 -27.27
N SER A 124 -21.07 26.52 -26.59
CA SER A 124 -21.25 27.27 -25.34
C SER A 124 -20.58 26.62 -24.14
N VAL A 125 -20.58 25.28 -24.03
CA VAL A 125 -19.84 24.56 -22.97
C VAL A 125 -18.34 24.82 -23.08
N LYS A 126 -17.83 25.05 -24.29
CA LYS A 126 -16.46 25.48 -24.54
C LYS A 126 -16.19 26.93 -24.11
N LEU A 127 -17.23 27.76 -24.02
CA LEU A 127 -17.17 29.21 -23.73
C LEU A 127 -17.47 29.55 -22.26
N LEU A 128 -18.19 28.69 -21.51
CA LEU A 128 -18.52 28.86 -20.09
C LEU A 128 -17.31 28.76 -19.13
N MET A 129 -16.10 28.75 -19.68
CA MET A 129 -14.81 28.73 -19.00
C MET A 129 -14.19 30.14 -18.96
N SER A 130 -14.89 31.16 -18.44
CA SER A 130 -14.37 32.53 -18.10
C SER A 130 -15.53 33.35 -17.47
N GLU A 131 -15.44 34.23 -16.46
CA GLU A 131 -14.43 35.26 -16.15
C GLU A 131 -14.17 35.49 -14.63
N GLU A 132 -14.79 34.77 -13.70
CA GLU A 132 -14.23 34.64 -12.33
C GLU A 132 -13.28 33.45 -12.34
N VAL A 133 -11.98 33.69 -12.14
CA VAL A 133 -10.92 32.72 -12.42
C VAL A 133 -10.91 31.61 -11.36
N LEU A 134 -11.88 30.71 -11.46
CA LEU A 134 -11.76 29.36 -10.96
C LEU A 134 -10.65 28.72 -11.78
N ALA A 135 -9.45 28.64 -11.18
CA ALA A 135 -8.29 28.01 -11.80
C ALA A 135 -8.58 26.51 -11.95
N LEU A 136 -9.20 26.16 -13.08
CA LEU A 136 -9.49 24.80 -13.47
C LEU A 136 -8.33 24.24 -14.28
N SER A 137 -7.92 23.03 -13.94
CA SER A 137 -7.04 22.23 -14.78
C SER A 137 -7.66 21.99 -16.16
N GLY A 138 -6.81 21.78 -17.18
CA GLY A 138 -7.28 21.43 -18.52
C GLY A 138 -7.96 20.05 -18.62
N LEU A 139 -8.02 19.30 -17.53
CA LEU A 139 -8.63 17.97 -17.39
C LEU A 139 -9.43 17.94 -16.09
N GLY A 140 -10.72 17.61 -16.16
CA GLY A 140 -11.58 17.46 -14.99
C GLY A 140 -12.03 16.02 -14.77
N VAL A 141 -12.25 15.62 -13.52
CA VAL A 141 -12.79 14.29 -13.19
C VAL A 141 -14.28 14.38 -12.88
N GLY A 142 -15.08 13.76 -13.75
CA GLY A 142 -16.52 13.62 -13.56
C GLY A 142 -16.89 12.50 -12.58
N THR A 143 -18.09 12.57 -12.01
CA THR A 143 -18.64 11.56 -11.09
C THR A 143 -19.23 10.34 -11.80
N TYR A 144 -19.24 10.34 -13.14
CA TYR A 144 -19.72 9.21 -13.92
C TYR A 144 -18.61 8.16 -14.09
N LEU A 145 -18.73 7.05 -13.37
CA LEU A 145 -17.75 5.96 -13.36
C LEU A 145 -18.29 4.65 -13.98
N GLY A 146 -19.43 4.70 -14.68
CA GLY A 146 -20.10 3.53 -15.26
C GLY A 146 -21.57 3.45 -14.86
N GLU A 147 -22.24 2.33 -15.15
CA GLU A 147 -23.55 2.03 -14.57
C GLU A 147 -23.46 1.92 -13.04
N GLY A 148 -24.55 2.19 -12.32
CA GLY A 148 -24.56 2.42 -10.86
C GLY A 148 -23.95 1.30 -10.01
N ASP A 149 -23.83 0.09 -10.55
CA ASP A 149 -23.29 -1.08 -9.86
C ASP A 149 -21.76 -1.27 -10.07
N GLU A 150 -21.13 -0.50 -10.97
CA GLU A 150 -19.68 -0.56 -11.24
C GLU A 150 -18.89 0.55 -10.53
N ALA A 151 -19.57 1.59 -10.04
CA ALA A 151 -18.97 2.74 -9.36
C ALA A 151 -18.98 2.53 -7.83
N THR A 152 -18.05 1.73 -7.31
CA THR A 152 -17.92 1.60 -5.84
C THR A 152 -17.42 2.92 -5.25
N ASP A 153 -17.82 3.22 -4.01
CA ASP A 153 -17.39 4.44 -3.30
C ASP A 153 -15.86 4.57 -3.26
N GLU A 154 -15.14 3.45 -3.17
CA GLU A 154 -13.68 3.42 -3.21
C GLU A 154 -13.11 3.77 -4.59
N ALA A 155 -13.79 3.41 -5.68
CA ALA A 155 -13.39 3.79 -7.03
C ALA A 155 -13.57 5.31 -7.24
N SER A 156 -14.64 5.87 -6.70
CA SER A 156 -14.91 7.31 -6.68
C SER A 156 -13.84 8.08 -5.90
N VAL A 157 -13.52 7.62 -4.70
CA VAL A 157 -12.47 8.23 -3.87
C VAL A 157 -11.10 8.09 -4.53
N ALA A 158 -10.77 6.95 -5.13
CA ALA A 158 -9.50 6.76 -5.82
C ALA A 158 -9.36 7.65 -7.06
N ALA A 159 -10.43 7.85 -7.84
CA ALA A 159 -10.45 8.74 -8.99
C ALA A 159 -10.23 10.20 -8.58
N LEU A 160 -10.87 10.64 -7.49
CA LEU A 160 -10.69 11.97 -6.92
C LEU A 160 -9.28 12.20 -6.35
N LEU A 161 -8.72 11.22 -5.63
CA LEU A 161 -7.33 11.33 -5.15
C LEU A 161 -6.34 11.38 -6.30
N TYR A 162 -6.56 10.57 -7.34
CA TYR A 162 -5.71 10.57 -8.53
C TYR A 162 -5.80 11.91 -9.27
N SER A 163 -6.99 12.48 -9.41
CA SER A 163 -7.20 13.75 -10.11
C SER A 163 -6.45 14.88 -9.39
N VAL A 164 -6.69 15.04 -8.09
CA VAL A 164 -6.10 16.11 -7.28
C VAL A 164 -4.57 16.00 -7.26
N THR A 165 -4.02 14.79 -7.14
CA THR A 165 -2.55 14.58 -7.14
C THR A 165 -1.88 14.86 -8.49
N HIS A 166 -2.65 14.87 -9.58
CA HIS A 166 -2.15 15.17 -10.93
C HIS A 166 -2.55 16.58 -11.38
N GLY A 167 -3.02 17.42 -10.45
CA GLY A 167 -3.45 18.78 -10.73
C GLY A 167 -4.66 18.81 -11.65
N TRP A 168 -5.55 17.84 -11.53
CA TRP A 168 -6.85 17.78 -12.19
C TRP A 168 -7.93 18.12 -11.16
N ASN A 169 -8.90 18.93 -11.59
CA ASN A 169 -9.96 19.46 -10.77
C ASN A 169 -11.22 18.61 -10.85
#